data_AF-A0A2V9Z2N6-F1
#
_entry.id   AF-A0A2V9Z2N6-F1
#
_cell.length_a   1.000
_cell.length_b   1.000
_cell.length_c   1.000
_cell.angle_alpha   90.00
_cell.angle_beta   90.00
_cell.angle_gamma   90.00
#
_symmetry.space_group_name_H-M   'P 1'
#
loop_
_entity.id
_entity.type
_entity.pdbx_description
1 polymer ?
#
loop_
_entity_poly.entity_id
_entity_poly.type
_entity_poly.pdbx_seq_one_letter_code
_entity_poly.pdbx_strand_id
1 'polypeptide(L)' 'MKPIMCPFCTQYTLEPLLKHITLTARIDGDSVVSGVRAYRCTENGHIFFVRKLDVDTLDPELLEPAG' A
#
# COMPACT_ATOMS: atom_id res chain seq x y z
N MET A 1 -1.86 -12.35 8.94
CA MET A 1 -2.38 -11.17 8.21
C MET A 1 -3.41 -10.46 9.09
N LYS A 2 -3.15 -9.23 9.55
CA LYS A 2 -4.24 -8.36 10.00
C LYS A 2 -4.93 -7.81 8.75
N PRO A 3 -6.25 -7.95 8.59
CA PRO A 3 -6.92 -7.46 7.39
C PRO A 3 -6.82 -5.93 7.34
N ILE A 4 -6.37 -5.40 6.20
CA ILE A 4 -6.39 -3.96 5.95
C ILE A 4 -7.86 -3.53 5.94
N MET A 5 -8.18 -2.48 6.70
CA MET A 5 -9.52 -1.89 6.73
C MET A 5 -9.56 -0.65 5.86
N CYS A 6 -10.72 -0.34 5.30
CA CYS A 6 -10.96 0.98 4.74
C CYS A 6 -10.79 2.03 5.84
N PRO A 7 -9.86 3.00 5.72
CA PRO A 7 -9.64 3.98 6.78
C PRO A 7 -10.79 4.98 6.93
N PHE A 8 -11.70 5.06 5.95
CA PHE A 8 -12.82 5.99 5.94
C PHE A 8 -14.10 5.42 6.55
N CYS A 9 -14.42 4.16 6.28
CA CYS A 9 -15.66 3.53 6.73
C CYS A 9 -15.43 2.27 7.57
N THR A 10 -14.18 1.91 7.86
CA THR A 10 -13.77 0.76 8.70
C THR A 10 -14.22 -0.61 8.20
N GLN A 11 -14.77 -0.68 6.97
CA GLN A 11 -15.15 -1.94 6.34
C GLN A 11 -13.92 -2.73 5.87
N TYR A 12 -14.00 -4.06 5.96
CA TYR A 12 -12.91 -4.99 5.61
C TYR A 12 -12.89 -5.39 4.13
N THR A 13 -13.85 -4.92 3.36
CA THR A 13 -14.10 -5.31 1.98
C THR A 13 -13.31 -4.37 1.05
N LEU A 14 -12.10 -4.81 0.72
CA LEU A 14 -11.16 -4.07 -0.12
C LEU A 14 -10.77 -4.88 -1.35
N GLU A 15 -10.73 -4.22 -2.50
CA GLU A 15 -10.16 -4.75 -3.74
C GLU A 15 -8.88 -3.99 -4.11
N PRO A 16 -7.80 -4.68 -4.52
CA PRO A 16 -6.62 -4.02 -5.07
C PRO A 16 -6.93 -3.49 -6.47
N LEU A 17 -6.72 -2.19 -6.72
CA LEU A 17 -7.05 -1.56 -8.00
C LEU A 17 -5.95 -1.71 -9.06
N LEU A 18 -4.68 -1.62 -8.64
CA LEU A 18 -3.53 -1.56 -9.55
C LEU A 18 -2.45 -2.53 -9.05
N LYS A 19 -1.87 -3.30 -9.97
CA LYS A 19 -0.68 -4.12 -9.68
C LYS A 19 0.50 -3.17 -9.50
N HIS A 20 0.86 -2.90 -8.24
CA HIS A 20 2.02 -2.12 -7.78
C HIS A 20 2.32 -0.84 -8.58
N ILE A 21 1.99 0.30 -8.00
CA ILE A 21 2.32 1.60 -8.60
C ILE A 21 3.63 2.08 -7.97
N THR A 22 4.59 2.42 -8.82
CA THR A 22 5.80 3.12 -8.39
C THR A 22 5.53 4.62 -8.43
N LEU A 23 5.54 5.28 -7.28
CA LEU A 23 5.51 6.74 -7.20
C LEU A 23 6.93 7.27 -7.15
N THR A 24 7.25 8.19 -8.06
CA THR A 24 8.49 8.96 -8.03
C THR A 24 8.14 10.38 -7.62
N ALA A 25 8.59 10.79 -6.45
CA ALA A 25 8.49 12.18 -5.99
C ALA A 25 9.87 12.84 -6.10
N ARG A 26 9.91 14.10 -6.53
CA ARG A 26 11.11 14.94 -6.43
C ARG A 26 10.95 15.89 -5.26
N ILE A 27 11.84 15.79 -4.28
CA ILE A 27 11.90 16.69 -3.12
C ILE A 27 13.32 17.26 -3.11
N ASP A 28 13.45 18.59 -3.20
CA ASP A 28 14.74 19.31 -3.14
C ASP A 28 15.83 18.81 -4.11
N GLY A 29 15.42 18.27 -5.27
CA GLY A 29 16.34 17.76 -6.30
C GLY A 29 16.60 16.25 -6.21
N ASP A 30 16.31 15.63 -5.07
CA ASP A 30 16.39 14.19 -4.89
C ASP A 30 15.12 13.51 -5.39
N SER A 31 15.30 12.42 -6.14
CA SER A 31 14.19 11.59 -6.63
C SER A 31 13.96 10.44 -5.65
N VAL A 32 12.89 10.52 -4.86
CA VAL A 32 12.46 9.46 -3.96
C VAL A 32 11.48 8.56 -4.71
N VAL A 33 11.89 7.32 -4.92
CA VAL A 33 11.04 6.27 -5.49
C VAL A 33 10.45 5.47 -4.35
N SER A 34 9.12 5.47 -4.21
CA SER A 34 8.42 4.66 -3.21
C SER A 34 7.29 3.87 -3.87
N GLY A 35 7.25 2.56 -3.59
CA GLY A 35 6.15 1.72 -4.04
C GLY A 35 4.91 1.96 -3.20
N VAL A 36 3.75 2.10 -3.84
CA VAL A 36 2.44 2.14 -3.18
C VAL A 36 1.51 1.07 -3.71
N ARG A 37 0.61 0.60 -2.85
CA ARG A 37 -0.52 -0.25 -3.20
C ARG A 37 -1.79 0.59 -3.17
N ALA A 38 -2.62 0.46 -4.20
CA ALA A 38 -3.90 1.14 -4.31
C ALA A 38 -5.03 0.18 -4.00
N TYR A 39 -5.93 0.59 -3.09
CA TYR A 39 -7.10 -0.18 -2.70
C TYR A 39 -8.37 0.61 -2.98
N ARG A 40 -9.45 -0.11 -3.31
CA ARG A 40 -10.81 0.40 -3.34
C ARG A 40 -11.65 -0.35 -2.32
N CYS A 41 -12.42 0.38 -1.53
CA CYS A 41 -13.47 -0.21 -0.71
C CYS A 41 -14.66 -0.54 -1.60
N THR A 42 -15.11 -1.80 -1.60
CA THR A 42 -16.22 -2.25 -2.46
C THR A 42 -17.58 -1.76 -1.97
N GLU A 43 -17.72 -1.45 -0.68
CA GLU A 43 -19.00 -1.01 -0.07
C GLU A 43 -19.32 0.44 -0.41
N ASN A 44 -18.32 1.32 -0.33
CA ASN A 44 -18.53 2.77 -0.44
C ASN A 44 -17.69 3.41 -1.56
N GLY A 45 -16.87 2.63 -2.26
CA GLY A 45 -16.04 3.11 -3.37
C GLY A 45 -14.82 3.95 -2.97
N HIS A 46 -14.46 4.04 -1.69
CA HIS A 46 -13.30 4.82 -1.24
C HIS A 46 -12.01 4.29 -1.83
N ILE A 47 -11.21 5.17 -2.44
CA ILE A 47 -9.91 4.84 -3.01
C ILE A 47 -8.82 5.42 -2.12
N PHE A 48 -7.81 4.62 -1.78
CA PHE A 48 -6.67 5.06 -1.00
C PHE A 48 -5.40 4.32 -1.38
N PHE A 49 -4.27 4.96 -1.05
CA PHE A 49 -2.94 4.45 -1.33
C PHE A 49 -2.23 4.19 0.00
N VAL A 50 -1.56 3.03 0.09
CA VAL A 50 -0.76 2.64 1.25
C VAL A 50 0.66 2.38 0.76
N ARG A 51 1.67 2.78 1.54
CA ARG A 51 3.06 2.47 1.18
C ARG A 51 3.24 0.95 1.17
N LYS A 52 3.95 0.46 0.17
CA LYS A 52 4.26 -0.95 0.02
C LYS A 52 4.93 -1.50 1.29
N LEU A 53 5.85 -0.75 1.89
CA LEU A 53 6.56 -1.14 3.12
C LEU A 53 5.63 -1.34 4.33
N ASP A 54 4.56 -0.56 4.47
CA ASP A 54 3.62 -0.68 5.60
C ASP A 54 2.73 -1.93 5.47
N VAL A 55 2.62 -2.47 4.25
CA VAL A 55 1.86 -3.68 3.94
C VAL A 55 2.76 -4.91 3.88
N ASP A 56 3.95 -4.79 3.30
CA ASP A 56 4.88 -5.89 3.03
C ASP A 56 5.69 -6.30 4.28
N THR A 57 5.87 -5.42 5.28
CA THR A 57 6.42 -5.82 6.60
C THR A 57 5.51 -6.80 7.36
N LEU A 58 4.31 -7.06 6.85
CA LEU A 58 3.38 -8.06 7.37
C LEU A 58 3.49 -9.41 6.64
N ASP A 59 4.41 -9.54 5.68
CA ASP A 59 4.71 -10.75 4.94
C ASP A 59 6.00 -11.40 5.49
N PRO A 60 5.90 -12.52 6.23
CA PRO A 60 7.06 -13.15 6.87
C PRO A 60 8.11 -13.70 5.89
N GLU A 61 7.83 -13.80 4.58
CA GLU A 61 8.79 -14.26 3.58
C GLU A 61 9.75 -13.17 3.06
N LEU A 62 9.54 -11.90 3.40
CA LEU A 62 10.40 -10.77 2.99
C LEU A 62 11.34 -10.27 4.10
N LEU A 63 11.43 -11.02 5.22
CA LEU A 63 12.32 -10.74 6.35
C LEU A 63 13.69 -11.43 6.26
N GLU A 64 14.09 -11.94 5.09
CA GLU A 64 15.49 -12.36 4.94
C GLU A 64 16.38 -11.12 4.86
N PRO A 65 17.35 -10.95 5.78
CA PRO A 65 18.30 -9.88 5.67
C PRO A 65 19.13 -10.10 4.40
N ALA A 66 19.24 -9.06 3.58
CA ALA A 66 20.35 -8.99 2.64
C ALA A 66 21.64 -8.83 3.47
N GLY A 67 22.29 -9.96 3.81
CA GLY A 67 23.58 -9.98 4.50
C GLY A 67 23.75 -11.17 5.43
#